data_AF-X1GNW2-F1
#
_entry.id   AF-X1GNW2-F1
#
_cell.length_a   1.000
_cell.length_b   1.000
_cell.length_c   1.000
_cell.angle_alpha   90.00
_cell.angle_beta   90.00
_cell.angle_gamma   90.00
#
_symmetry.space_group_name_H-M   'P 1'
#
loop_
_entity.id
_entity.type
_entity.pdbx_description
1 polymer ?
#
loop_
_entity_poly.entity_id
_entity_poly.type
_entity_poly.pdbx_seq_one_letter_code
_entity_poly.pdbx_strand_id
1 'polypeptide(L)'
;LKSCLMTYERDNLRIEFAFNGIHDAFSYHSNPDGLPSWFAVNRIEQTGRVRGGLEVAGRHIQWDRMGHRDHSWGVRDWGVPQHWKWFVAYTESGRAVNGWIWIAKGEWGFAGYVVRDGATYPIRHIDQHAEYGEQMRQRRLQATLTDITGAQTELELDVFGVIELPTHDRLQTVIREGACRAVIDGEQGAGQFETHWQGSYLAYLSGEGT
;
A
#
# COMPACT_ATOMS: atom_id res chain seq x y z
N LEU A 1 15.41 11.62 4.50
CA LEU A 1 15.89 10.32 5.05
C LEU A 1 16.03 9.33 3.90
N LYS A 2 17.25 8.91 3.56
CA LYS A 2 17.50 8.04 2.39
C LYS A 2 17.70 6.56 2.73
N SER A 3 18.10 6.25 3.96
CA SER A 3 18.32 4.87 4.38
C SER A 3 17.82 4.60 5.80
N CYS A 4 17.61 3.33 6.12
CA CYS A 4 17.47 2.84 7.49
C CYS A 4 17.99 1.41 7.62
N LEU A 5 18.37 1.03 8.84
CA LEU A 5 18.65 -0.35 9.23
C LEU A 5 17.53 -0.81 10.16
N MET A 6 16.99 -1.99 9.91
CA MET A 6 16.03 -2.64 10.78
C MET A 6 16.65 -3.92 11.32
N THR A 7 16.59 -4.08 12.64
CA THR A 7 16.96 -5.31 13.34
C THR A 7 15.83 -5.70 14.29
N TYR A 8 15.44 -6.95 14.27
CA TYR A 8 14.49 -7.54 15.21
C TYR A 8 14.97 -8.94 15.58
N GLU A 9 14.91 -9.29 16.86
CA GLU A 9 15.27 -10.61 17.34
C GLU A 9 14.35 -11.00 18.50
N ARG A 10 13.71 -12.16 18.40
CA ARG A 10 12.90 -12.77 19.46
C ARG A 10 12.78 -14.27 19.23
N ASP A 11 12.98 -15.05 20.29
CA ASP A 11 12.90 -16.51 20.25
C ASP A 11 13.78 -17.11 19.13
N ASN A 12 13.17 -17.78 18.15
CA ASN A 12 13.84 -18.39 17.00
C ASN A 12 13.69 -17.56 15.71
N LEU A 13 13.38 -16.27 15.84
CA LEU A 13 13.15 -15.32 14.75
C LEU A 13 14.14 -14.15 14.84
N ARG A 14 14.95 -13.97 13.80
CA ARG A 14 15.78 -12.77 13.59
C ARG A 14 15.50 -12.18 12.22
N ILE A 15 15.31 -10.88 12.16
CA ILE A 15 15.15 -10.12 10.91
C ILE A 15 16.18 -8.99 10.92
N GLU A 16 16.99 -8.92 9.87
CA GLU A 16 17.96 -7.85 9.70
C GLU A 16 17.98 -7.41 8.25
N PHE A 17 17.73 -6.12 7.99
CA PHE A 17 17.89 -5.58 6.65
C PHE A 17 18.21 -4.09 6.65
N ALA A 18 18.91 -3.66 5.60
CA ALA A 18 19.10 -2.27 5.24
C ALA A 18 18.14 -1.88 4.11
N PHE A 19 17.47 -0.74 4.26
CA PHE A 19 16.65 -0.10 3.23
C PHE A 19 17.39 1.12 2.67
N ASN A 20 17.37 1.31 1.36
CA ASN A 20 17.88 2.50 0.67
C ASN A 20 16.84 2.99 -0.35
N GLY A 21 16.27 4.17 -0.11
CA GLY A 21 15.28 4.78 -0.99
C GLY A 21 15.85 5.12 -2.36
N ILE A 22 15.08 4.85 -3.42
CA ILE A 22 15.44 5.20 -4.81
C ILE A 22 14.94 6.60 -5.22
N HIS A 23 14.10 7.20 -4.38
CA HIS A 23 13.59 8.56 -4.49
C HIS A 23 13.48 9.18 -3.09
N ASP A 24 13.27 10.49 -2.99
CA ASP A 24 13.04 11.13 -1.70
C ASP A 24 11.71 10.65 -1.08
N ALA A 25 11.64 10.59 0.25
CA ALA A 25 10.42 10.18 0.94
C ALA A 25 9.28 11.13 0.58
N PHE A 26 8.23 10.59 -0.02
CA PHE A 26 7.10 11.37 -0.52
C PHE A 26 6.14 11.66 0.62
N SER A 27 5.78 12.93 0.84
CA SER A 27 4.76 13.31 1.81
C SER A 27 3.43 13.57 1.12
N TYR A 28 2.34 13.08 1.70
CA TYR A 28 1.00 13.33 1.14
C TYR A 28 0.57 14.80 1.22
N HIS A 29 1.28 15.66 1.96
CA HIS A 29 1.11 17.12 1.86
C HIS A 29 1.39 17.65 0.45
N SER A 30 2.15 16.91 -0.36
CA SER A 30 2.41 17.26 -1.76
C SER A 30 1.26 16.90 -2.70
N ASN A 31 0.25 16.15 -2.25
CA ASN A 31 -0.95 15.90 -3.04
C ASN A 31 -1.87 17.13 -3.04
N PRO A 32 -2.63 17.37 -4.14
CA PRO A 32 -3.51 18.54 -4.25
C PRO A 32 -4.49 18.71 -3.09
N ASP A 33 -5.07 17.60 -2.63
CA ASP A 33 -6.07 17.59 -1.54
C ASP A 33 -5.47 17.31 -0.16
N GLY A 34 -4.14 17.15 -0.10
CA GLY A 34 -3.42 16.83 1.13
C GLY A 34 -3.84 15.49 1.74
N LEU A 35 -3.86 15.43 3.07
CA LEU A 35 -4.26 14.24 3.83
C LEU A 35 -5.47 14.55 4.72
N PRO A 36 -6.53 13.72 4.70
CA PRO A 36 -7.65 13.90 5.61
C PRO A 36 -7.22 13.78 7.07
N SER A 37 -7.65 14.72 7.91
CA SER A 37 -7.23 14.82 9.32
C SER A 37 -7.63 13.62 10.19
N TRP A 38 -8.63 12.85 9.77
CA TRP A 38 -9.04 11.60 10.43
C TRP A 38 -8.12 10.42 10.12
N PHE A 39 -7.31 10.49 9.07
CA PHE A 39 -6.42 9.40 8.68
C PHE A 39 -5.08 9.47 9.40
N ALA A 40 -4.45 10.65 9.39
CA ALA A 40 -3.25 10.98 10.13
C ALA A 40 -3.02 12.50 10.12
N VAL A 41 -2.09 13.00 10.94
CA VAL A 41 -1.55 14.36 10.79
C VAL A 41 -0.70 14.46 9.53
N ASN A 42 0.09 13.43 9.25
CA ASN A 42 0.83 13.30 8.00
C ASN A 42 1.25 11.83 7.79
N ARG A 43 1.73 11.55 6.58
CA ARG A 43 2.42 10.32 6.24
C ARG A 43 3.52 10.55 5.22
N ILE A 44 4.49 9.64 5.24
CA ILE A 44 5.49 9.49 4.20
C ILE A 44 5.45 8.10 3.60
N GLU A 45 5.75 8.03 2.30
CA GLU A 45 5.85 6.81 1.53
C GLU A 45 7.19 6.79 0.80
N GLN A 46 7.84 5.63 0.71
CA GLN A 46 9.09 5.53 0.00
C GLN A 46 9.38 4.12 -0.49
N THR A 47 9.61 4.02 -1.79
CA THR A 47 10.15 2.80 -2.42
C THR A 47 11.68 2.82 -2.37
N GLY A 48 12.27 1.65 -2.17
CA GLY A 48 13.72 1.50 -2.06
C GLY A 48 14.20 0.07 -2.24
N ARG A 49 15.53 -0.09 -2.26
CA ARG A 49 16.19 -1.40 -2.26
C ARG A 49 16.34 -1.90 -0.83
N VAL A 50 15.95 -3.14 -0.58
CA VAL A 50 16.05 -3.84 0.70
C VAL A 50 17.07 -4.97 0.58
N ARG A 51 18.09 -4.95 1.44
CA ARG A 51 19.17 -5.95 1.50
C ARG A 51 19.30 -6.53 2.90
N GLY A 52 19.29 -7.84 3.02
CA GLY A 52 19.40 -8.53 4.31
C GLY A 52 18.73 -9.90 4.28
N GLY A 53 18.03 -10.23 5.35
CA GLY A 53 17.33 -11.49 5.42
C GLY A 53 16.56 -11.74 6.72
N LEU A 54 16.00 -12.94 6.75
CA LEU A 54 15.23 -13.53 7.84
C LEU A 54 15.90 -14.85 8.25
N GLU A 55 16.17 -15.02 9.53
CA GLU A 55 16.45 -16.32 10.13
C GLU A 55 15.22 -16.74 10.93
N VAL A 56 14.66 -17.90 10.59
CA VAL A 56 13.48 -18.45 11.28
C VAL A 56 13.59 -19.97 11.36
N ALA A 57 13.43 -20.51 12.56
CA ALA A 57 13.45 -21.96 12.80
C ALA A 57 14.66 -22.69 12.16
N GLY A 58 15.84 -22.07 12.22
CA GLY A 58 17.09 -22.62 11.66
C GLY A 58 17.24 -22.46 10.13
N ARG A 59 16.29 -21.81 9.46
CA ARG A 59 16.37 -21.47 8.03
C ARG A 59 16.74 -20.01 7.87
N HIS A 60 17.75 -19.75 7.03
CA HIS A 60 18.10 -18.40 6.59
C HIS A 60 17.52 -18.13 5.19
N ILE A 61 16.86 -16.98 5.04
CA ILE A 61 16.26 -16.50 3.79
C ILE A 61 16.84 -15.11 3.49
N GLN A 62 17.70 -15.02 2.49
CA GLN A 62 18.30 -13.76 2.05
C GLN A 62 17.47 -13.05 1.00
N TRP A 63 17.52 -11.72 0.99
CA TRP A 63 16.93 -10.87 -0.03
C TRP A 63 17.84 -9.70 -0.42
N ASP A 64 17.83 -9.37 -1.71
CA ASP A 64 18.32 -8.11 -2.27
C ASP A 64 17.35 -7.71 -3.38
N ARG A 65 16.28 -7.01 -3.01
CA ARG A 65 15.14 -6.72 -3.91
C ARG A 65 14.58 -5.33 -3.64
N MET A 66 13.69 -4.88 -4.51
CA MET A 66 12.87 -3.71 -4.21
C MET A 66 11.89 -3.98 -3.05
N GLY A 67 11.54 -2.91 -2.33
CA GLY A 67 10.61 -2.91 -1.21
C GLY A 67 10.05 -1.50 -0.99
N HIS A 68 9.14 -1.39 -0.02
CA HIS A 68 8.50 -0.13 0.33
C HIS A 68 8.53 0.07 1.84
N ARG A 69 8.63 1.32 2.27
CA ARG A 69 8.37 1.71 3.66
C ARG A 69 7.37 2.86 3.66
N ASP A 70 6.46 2.80 4.62
CA ASP A 70 5.53 3.86 4.93
C ASP A 70 5.72 4.29 6.38
N HIS A 71 5.27 5.50 6.69
CA HIS A 71 5.14 5.96 8.06
C HIS A 71 4.07 7.03 8.17
N SER A 72 3.07 6.81 9.01
CA SER A 72 2.03 7.79 9.34
C SER A 72 2.07 8.11 10.82
N TRP A 73 1.73 9.35 11.20
CA TRP A 73 1.66 9.76 12.61
C TRP A 73 0.49 10.68 12.89
N GLY A 74 0.07 10.72 14.15
CA GLY A 74 -1.10 11.45 14.61
C GLY A 74 -2.27 10.52 14.97
N VAL A 75 -3.42 11.12 15.26
CA VAL A 75 -4.65 10.38 15.55
C VAL A 75 -5.14 9.72 14.26
N ARG A 76 -5.45 8.42 14.33
CA ARG A 76 -6.05 7.66 13.24
C ARG A 76 -7.40 7.15 13.72
N ASP A 77 -8.47 7.58 13.05
CA ASP A 77 -9.81 7.06 13.27
C ASP A 77 -10.19 6.20 12.06
N TRP A 78 -9.84 4.92 12.16
CA TRP A 78 -10.16 3.92 11.13
C TRP A 78 -11.66 3.62 11.05
N GLY A 79 -12.49 4.14 11.96
CA GLY A 79 -13.94 4.01 11.84
C GLY A 79 -14.59 5.04 10.90
N VAL A 80 -13.88 6.12 10.53
CA VAL A 80 -14.43 7.17 9.67
C VAL A 80 -14.72 6.71 8.22
N PRO A 81 -13.80 6.02 7.52
CA PRO A 81 -14.04 5.59 6.15
C PRO A 81 -15.03 4.42 6.08
N GLN A 82 -15.85 4.43 5.02
CA GLN A 82 -16.63 3.25 4.63
C GLN A 82 -15.74 2.20 3.96
N HIS A 83 -14.78 2.64 3.16
CA HIS A 83 -13.84 1.77 2.45
C HIS A 83 -12.57 2.57 2.10
N TRP A 84 -11.43 1.87 2.03
CA TRP A 84 -10.28 2.38 1.31
C TRP A 84 -9.54 1.26 0.57
N LYS A 85 -8.72 1.70 -0.37
CA LYS A 85 -7.74 0.91 -1.10
C LYS A 85 -6.41 1.62 -0.97
N TRP A 86 -5.42 0.97 -0.36
CA TRP A 86 -4.04 1.44 -0.42
C TRP A 86 -3.24 0.47 -1.27
N PHE A 87 -2.37 0.96 -2.12
CA PHE A 87 -1.54 0.11 -2.95
C PHE A 87 -0.19 0.73 -3.26
N VAL A 88 0.79 -0.14 -3.41
CA VAL A 88 2.12 0.19 -3.92
C VAL A 88 2.55 -0.85 -4.94
N ALA A 89 3.31 -0.41 -5.93
CA ALA A 89 4.02 -1.30 -6.83
C ALA A 89 5.35 -0.70 -7.22
N TYR A 90 6.28 -1.58 -7.55
CA TYR A 90 7.61 -1.19 -7.96
C TYR A 90 8.25 -2.27 -8.83
N THR A 91 9.12 -1.84 -9.73
CA THR A 91 9.90 -2.70 -10.61
C THR A 91 11.37 -2.65 -10.24
N GLU A 92 12.15 -3.65 -10.69
CA GLU A 92 13.59 -3.69 -10.43
C GLU A 92 14.36 -2.57 -11.15
N SER A 93 13.80 -1.96 -12.22
CA SER A 93 14.41 -0.80 -12.88
C SER A 93 14.26 0.50 -12.08
N GLY A 94 13.41 0.53 -11.05
CA GLY A 94 13.16 1.69 -10.21
C GLY A 94 11.91 2.50 -10.58
N ARG A 95 11.02 1.98 -11.43
CA ARG A 95 9.65 2.51 -11.51
C ARG A 95 8.92 2.20 -10.21
N ALA A 96 8.11 3.13 -9.73
CA ALA A 96 7.29 2.91 -8.55
C ALA A 96 6.00 3.73 -8.61
N VAL A 97 4.94 3.19 -8.03
CA VAL A 97 3.67 3.88 -7.83
C VAL A 97 3.18 3.64 -6.41
N ASN A 98 2.46 4.62 -5.90
CA ASN A 98 1.70 4.54 -4.67
C ASN A 98 0.35 5.21 -4.90
N GLY A 99 -0.71 4.57 -4.44
CA GLY A 99 -2.05 5.12 -4.49
C GLY A 99 -2.81 4.78 -3.24
N TRP A 100 -3.61 5.73 -2.79
CA TRP A 100 -4.59 5.55 -1.74
C TRP A 100 -5.89 6.15 -2.23
N ILE A 101 -6.98 5.41 -2.11
CA ILE A 101 -8.33 5.80 -2.50
C ILE A 101 -9.23 5.53 -1.32
N TRP A 102 -10.09 6.48 -0.97
CA TRP A 102 -11.02 6.32 0.15
C TRP A 102 -12.43 6.76 -0.21
N ILE A 103 -13.38 6.18 0.51
CA ILE A 103 -14.76 6.64 0.62
C ILE A 103 -14.98 6.94 2.10
N ALA A 104 -15.24 8.21 2.42
CA ALA A 104 -15.45 8.66 3.79
C ALA A 104 -16.47 9.79 3.83
N LYS A 105 -17.46 9.70 4.73
CA LYS A 105 -18.50 10.73 4.90
C LYS A 105 -19.27 11.08 3.62
N GLY A 106 -19.41 10.11 2.71
CA GLY A 106 -20.09 10.31 1.41
C GLY A 106 -19.20 10.89 0.31
N GLU A 107 -17.95 11.23 0.63
CA GLU A 107 -16.97 11.77 -0.31
C GLU A 107 -16.03 10.67 -0.80
N TRP A 108 -15.61 10.81 -2.05
CA TRP A 108 -14.53 10.03 -2.64
C TRP A 108 -13.26 10.87 -2.68
N GLY A 109 -12.11 10.27 -2.38
CA GLY A 109 -10.82 10.96 -2.49
C GLY A 109 -9.66 10.03 -2.78
N PHE A 110 -8.52 10.63 -3.09
CA PHE A 110 -7.30 9.92 -3.46
C PHE A 110 -6.03 10.69 -3.06
N ALA A 111 -4.93 9.96 -2.95
CA ALA A 111 -3.58 10.51 -2.76
C ALA A 111 -2.51 9.51 -3.20
N GLY A 112 -1.27 9.95 -3.35
CA GLY A 112 -0.16 9.10 -3.79
C GLY A 112 0.77 9.74 -4.81
N TYR A 113 1.59 8.92 -5.47
CA TYR A 113 2.63 9.40 -6.38
C TYR A 113 3.00 8.37 -7.45
N VAL A 114 3.68 8.85 -8.49
CA VAL A 114 4.41 8.05 -9.49
C VAL A 114 5.88 8.44 -9.47
N VAL A 115 6.77 7.45 -9.57
CA VAL A 115 8.20 7.63 -9.82
C VAL A 115 8.49 7.22 -11.25
N ARG A 116 9.01 8.16 -12.02
CA ARG A 116 9.41 7.98 -13.42
C ARG A 116 10.74 8.66 -13.64
N ASP A 117 11.70 7.92 -14.21
CA ASP A 117 13.05 8.39 -14.49
C ASP A 117 13.76 9.04 -13.27
N GLY A 118 13.53 8.47 -12.08
CA GLY A 118 14.11 8.95 -10.82
C GLY A 118 13.45 10.21 -10.23
N ALA A 119 12.46 10.79 -10.91
CA ALA A 119 11.66 11.90 -10.41
C ALA A 119 10.34 11.41 -9.83
N THR A 120 9.90 12.04 -8.73
CA THR A 120 8.63 11.72 -8.05
C THR A 120 7.59 12.80 -8.35
N TYR A 121 6.42 12.37 -8.82
CA TYR A 121 5.31 13.24 -9.15
C TYR A 121 4.08 12.90 -8.29
N PRO A 122 3.50 13.86 -7.56
CA PRO A 122 2.19 13.67 -6.96
C PRO A 122 1.15 13.32 -8.02
N ILE A 123 0.19 12.47 -7.66
CA ILE A 123 -0.98 12.21 -8.50
C ILE A 123 -2.06 13.27 -8.29
N ARG A 124 -2.84 13.49 -9.35
CA ARG A 124 -4.04 14.33 -9.35
C ARG A 124 -5.32 13.58 -9.69
N HIS A 125 -5.22 12.29 -10.02
CA HIS A 125 -6.38 11.43 -10.27
C HIS A 125 -5.98 9.95 -10.26
N ILE A 126 -6.91 9.07 -9.88
CA ILE A 126 -6.82 7.63 -10.08
C ILE A 126 -8.14 7.11 -10.65
N ASP A 127 -8.10 6.56 -11.87
CA ASP A 127 -9.16 5.69 -12.36
C ASP A 127 -8.83 4.25 -11.95
N GLN A 128 -9.79 3.50 -11.42
CA GLN A 128 -9.53 2.12 -10.98
C GLN A 128 -10.72 1.19 -11.09
N HIS A 129 -10.40 -0.10 -11.20
CA HIS A 129 -11.33 -1.20 -11.04
C HIS A 129 -10.67 -2.30 -10.19
N ALA A 130 -11.37 -2.77 -9.15
CA ALA A 130 -10.90 -3.86 -8.32
C ALA A 130 -11.86 -5.04 -8.39
N GLU A 131 -11.30 -6.22 -8.56
CA GLU A 131 -12.03 -7.49 -8.54
C GLU A 131 -11.84 -8.17 -7.19
N TYR A 132 -12.95 -8.69 -6.66
CA TYR A 132 -12.99 -9.41 -5.38
C TYR A 132 -13.50 -10.83 -5.60
N GLY A 133 -12.95 -11.76 -4.83
CA GLY A 133 -13.37 -13.16 -4.82
C GLY A 133 -14.37 -13.46 -3.70
N GLU A 134 -14.37 -14.73 -3.28
CA GLU A 134 -15.12 -15.18 -2.12
C GLU A 134 -14.78 -14.35 -0.87
N GLN A 135 -15.80 -14.13 -0.02
CA GLN A 135 -15.70 -13.31 1.18
C GLN A 135 -15.13 -11.91 0.94
N MET A 136 -15.29 -11.37 -0.27
CA MET A 136 -14.71 -10.08 -0.68
C MET A 136 -13.18 -9.99 -0.53
N ARG A 137 -12.46 -11.10 -0.67
CA ARG A 137 -10.98 -11.07 -0.70
C ARG A 137 -10.49 -10.43 -1.99
N GLN A 138 -9.58 -9.47 -1.91
CA GLN A 138 -9.05 -8.80 -3.11
C GLN A 138 -8.35 -9.81 -4.04
N ARG A 139 -8.60 -9.70 -5.35
CA ARG A 139 -7.98 -10.55 -6.38
C ARG A 139 -7.15 -9.76 -7.37
N ARG A 140 -7.70 -8.65 -7.87
CA ARG A 140 -7.05 -7.83 -8.88
C ARG A 140 -7.34 -6.35 -8.67
N LEU A 141 -6.39 -5.50 -9.01
CA LEU A 141 -6.58 -4.06 -9.19
C LEU A 141 -6.03 -3.67 -10.56
N GLN A 142 -6.84 -2.98 -11.35
CA GLN A 142 -6.39 -2.23 -12.51
C GLN A 142 -6.56 -0.75 -12.20
N ALA A 143 -5.53 0.05 -12.43
CA ALA A 143 -5.57 1.48 -12.16
C ALA A 143 -4.76 2.29 -13.17
N THR A 144 -5.28 3.45 -13.54
CA THR A 144 -4.57 4.48 -14.30
C THR A 144 -4.34 5.66 -13.38
N LEU A 145 -3.07 5.93 -13.04
CA LEU A 145 -2.68 7.05 -12.21
C LEU A 145 -2.30 8.23 -13.11
N THR A 146 -2.96 9.37 -12.94
CA THR A 146 -2.60 10.60 -13.66
C THR A 146 -1.84 11.53 -12.72
N ASP A 147 -0.62 11.90 -13.08
CA ASP A 147 0.21 12.81 -12.31
C ASP A 147 -0.14 14.30 -12.53
N ILE A 148 0.40 15.18 -11.69
CA ILE A 148 0.17 16.63 -11.78
C ILE A 148 0.65 17.26 -13.11
N THR A 149 1.51 16.58 -13.87
CA THR A 149 1.95 17.02 -15.21
C THR A 149 0.97 16.56 -16.30
N GLY A 150 0.02 15.70 -15.94
CA GLY A 150 -0.97 15.13 -16.85
C GLY A 150 -0.52 13.81 -17.50
N ALA A 151 0.67 13.31 -17.20
CA ALA A 151 1.12 12.01 -17.70
C ALA A 151 0.43 10.88 -16.93
N GLN A 152 0.22 9.76 -17.64
CA GLN A 152 -0.48 8.59 -17.12
C GLN A 152 0.48 7.44 -16.89
N THR A 153 0.16 6.61 -15.90
CA THR A 153 0.86 5.37 -15.59
C THR A 153 -0.16 4.28 -15.34
N GLU A 154 -0.03 3.20 -16.10
CA GLU A 154 -0.91 2.04 -16.00
C GLU A 154 -0.37 1.05 -14.98
N LEU A 155 -1.24 0.60 -14.10
CA LEU A 155 -0.94 -0.37 -13.05
C LEU A 155 -1.91 -1.55 -13.13
N GLU A 156 -1.35 -2.75 -13.09
CA GLU A 156 -2.08 -3.97 -12.75
C GLU A 156 -1.47 -4.63 -11.52
N LEU A 157 -2.32 -5.11 -10.62
CA LEU A 157 -1.93 -5.92 -9.47
C LEU A 157 -2.74 -7.21 -9.48
N ASP A 158 -2.05 -8.35 -9.48
CA ASP A 158 -2.63 -9.68 -9.29
C ASP A 158 -2.25 -10.22 -7.91
N VAL A 159 -3.25 -10.37 -7.04
CA VAL A 159 -3.07 -10.79 -5.65
C VAL A 159 -2.86 -12.31 -5.59
N PHE A 160 -1.81 -12.75 -4.89
CA PHE A 160 -1.51 -14.18 -4.71
C PHE A 160 -1.49 -14.63 -3.25
N GLY A 161 -1.59 -13.70 -2.30
CA GLY A 161 -1.69 -14.02 -0.87
C GLY A 161 -2.34 -12.87 -0.13
N VAL A 162 -3.26 -13.17 0.78
CA VAL A 162 -3.96 -12.17 1.59
C VAL A 162 -3.85 -12.55 3.06
N ILE A 163 -3.36 -11.63 3.87
CA ILE A 163 -3.46 -11.72 5.34
C ILE A 163 -4.48 -10.71 5.83
N GLU A 164 -5.17 -11.06 6.91
CA GLU A 164 -6.09 -10.15 7.60
C GLU A 164 -5.44 -9.68 8.89
N LEU A 165 -5.42 -8.37 9.12
CA LEU A 165 -4.84 -7.81 10.33
C LEU A 165 -5.93 -7.70 11.40
N PRO A 166 -5.62 -8.08 12.66
CA PRO A 166 -6.58 -7.97 13.74
C PRO A 166 -6.79 -6.48 14.07
N THR A 167 -8.03 -6.03 14.00
CA THR A 167 -8.44 -4.75 14.59
C THR A 167 -9.42 -5.02 15.73
N HIS A 168 -9.53 -4.06 16.64
CA HIS A 168 -10.42 -4.16 17.80
C HIS A 168 -11.18 -2.84 18.03
N ASP A 169 -11.44 -2.09 16.95
CA ASP A 169 -12.22 -0.86 17.04
C ASP A 169 -13.74 -1.15 17.04
N ARG A 170 -14.52 -0.13 17.35
CA ARG A 170 -15.98 -0.23 17.53
C ARG A 170 -16.72 -0.65 16.25
N LEU A 171 -16.20 -0.32 15.07
CA LEU A 171 -16.79 -0.69 13.77
C LEU A 171 -16.28 -2.03 13.23
N GLN A 172 -15.43 -2.72 14.01
CA GLN A 172 -14.83 -4.00 13.62
C GLN A 172 -14.16 -3.88 12.24
N THR A 173 -13.32 -2.86 12.06
CA THR A 173 -12.67 -2.61 10.77
C THR A 173 -11.88 -3.84 10.34
N VAL A 174 -12.02 -4.28 9.10
CA VAL A 174 -11.23 -5.39 8.57
C VAL A 174 -10.21 -4.82 7.60
N ILE A 175 -8.93 -4.92 7.96
CA ILE A 175 -7.80 -4.60 7.08
C ILE A 175 -7.25 -5.89 6.49
N ARG A 176 -7.15 -5.94 5.17
CA ARG A 176 -6.58 -7.08 4.45
C ARG A 176 -5.40 -6.62 3.62
N GLU A 177 -4.25 -7.25 3.83
CA GLU A 177 -3.01 -7.01 3.09
C GLU A 177 -2.82 -8.06 2.00
N GLY A 178 -2.86 -7.64 0.74
CA GLY A 178 -2.68 -8.50 -0.41
C GLY A 178 -1.27 -8.37 -1.00
N ALA A 179 -0.47 -9.44 -0.99
CA ALA A 179 0.77 -9.50 -1.75
C ALA A 179 0.47 -9.71 -3.24
N CYS A 180 1.09 -8.89 -4.10
CA CYS A 180 0.74 -8.80 -5.52
C CYS A 180 1.93 -9.06 -6.44
N ARG A 181 1.67 -9.69 -7.58
CA ARG A 181 2.46 -9.49 -8.80
C ARG A 181 1.98 -8.18 -9.42
N ALA A 182 2.91 -7.35 -9.88
CA ALA A 182 2.57 -6.05 -10.44
C ALA A 182 3.03 -5.92 -11.88
N VAL A 183 2.32 -5.10 -12.65
CA VAL A 183 2.74 -4.62 -13.97
C VAL A 183 2.59 -3.10 -13.99
N ILE A 184 3.69 -2.38 -14.26
CA ILE A 184 3.70 -0.91 -14.39
C ILE A 184 4.10 -0.55 -15.82
N ASP A 185 3.19 0.03 -16.61
CA ASP A 185 3.42 0.35 -18.04
C ASP A 185 4.01 -0.85 -18.83
N GLY A 186 3.53 -2.06 -18.55
CA GLY A 186 4.01 -3.31 -19.16
C GLY A 186 5.27 -3.92 -18.51
N GLU A 187 5.91 -3.24 -17.56
CA GLU A 187 7.08 -3.74 -16.84
C GLU A 187 6.68 -4.54 -15.60
N GLN A 188 7.22 -5.76 -15.46
CA GLN A 188 6.94 -6.66 -14.35
C GLN A 188 7.56 -6.16 -13.04
N GLY A 189 6.81 -6.29 -11.96
CA GLY A 189 7.19 -5.86 -10.63
C GLY A 189 6.51 -6.64 -9.52
N ALA A 190 6.65 -6.12 -8.30
CA ALA A 190 5.96 -6.60 -7.12
C ALA A 190 5.17 -5.46 -6.48
N GLY A 191 4.17 -5.80 -5.69
CA GLY A 191 3.35 -4.81 -5.03
C GLY A 191 2.56 -5.34 -3.86
N GLN A 192 1.81 -4.43 -3.26
CA GLN A 192 0.87 -4.70 -2.18
C GLN A 192 -0.43 -3.97 -2.49
N PHE A 193 -1.55 -4.63 -2.19
CA PHE A 193 -2.89 -4.09 -2.30
C PHE A 193 -3.62 -4.34 -0.98
N GLU A 194 -3.77 -3.29 -0.20
CA GLU A 194 -4.50 -3.26 1.06
C GLU A 194 -5.95 -2.83 0.82
N THR A 195 -6.89 -3.47 1.53
CA THR A 195 -8.28 -3.00 1.61
C THR A 195 -8.76 -2.86 3.03
N HIS A 196 -9.57 -1.82 3.25
CA HIS A 196 -10.29 -1.58 4.49
C HIS A 196 -11.78 -1.82 4.29
N TRP A 197 -12.40 -2.57 5.18
CA TRP A 197 -13.84 -2.76 5.22
C TRP A 197 -14.41 -2.46 6.59
N GLN A 198 -15.62 -1.90 6.67
CA GLN A 198 -16.38 -1.95 7.91
C GLN A 198 -16.93 -3.37 8.11
N GLY A 199 -16.80 -3.93 9.32
CA GLY A 199 -17.07 -5.34 9.57
C GLY A 199 -18.50 -5.76 9.23
N SER A 200 -19.50 -4.98 9.64
CA SER A 200 -20.91 -5.28 9.33
C SER A 200 -21.23 -5.23 7.85
N TYR A 201 -20.59 -4.33 7.10
CA TYR A 201 -20.77 -4.24 5.64
C TYR A 201 -20.09 -5.42 4.93
N LEU A 202 -18.89 -5.78 5.37
CA LEU A 202 -18.18 -6.94 4.85
C LEU A 202 -18.94 -8.24 5.10
N ALA A 203 -19.51 -8.41 6.30
CA ALA A 203 -20.32 -9.57 6.66
C ALA A 203 -21.54 -9.70 5.73
N TYR A 204 -22.26 -8.58 5.51
CA TYR A 204 -23.37 -8.51 4.56
C TYR A 204 -22.96 -8.91 3.13
N LEU A 205 -21.86 -8.34 2.62
CA LEU A 205 -21.36 -8.64 1.28
C LEU A 205 -20.86 -10.09 1.12
N SER A 206 -20.34 -10.67 2.20
CA SER A 206 -19.79 -12.02 2.22
C SER A 206 -20.85 -13.10 2.44
N GLY A 207 -22.10 -12.72 2.73
CA GLY A 207 -23.17 -13.66 3.11
C GLY A 207 -22.97 -14.26 4.50
N GLU A 208 -22.04 -13.73 5.30
CA GLU A 208 -21.85 -14.13 6.69
C GLU A 208 -22.91 -13.40 7.54
N GLY A 209 -24.07 -14.02 7.71
CA GLY A 209 -25.18 -13.43 8.48
C GLY A 209 -26.60 -13.71 7.97
N THR A 210 -26.75 -14.55 6.93
CA THR A 210 -28.02 -15.18 6.55
C THR A 210 -28.02 -16.66 6.85
#